data_AF-A0A2H0MMG4-F1
#
_entry.id   AF-A0A2H0MMG4-F1
#
_cell.length_a   1.000
_cell.length_b   1.000
_cell.length_c   1.000
_cell.angle_alpha   90.00
_cell.angle_beta   90.00
_cell.angle_gamma   90.00
#
_symmetry.space_group_name_H-M   'P 1'
#
loop_
_entity.id
_entity.type
_entity.pdbx_description
1 polymer ?
#
loop_
_entity_poly.entity_id
_entity_poly.type
_entity_poly.pdbx_seq_one_letter_code
_entity_poly.pdbx_strand_id
1 'polypeptide(L)'
;MTRQPHAILQAMADQIPEPSRVRRMIDAGEELEAIALQAGLEKKNLIRLESGMEENSAEQTWLEDHGYEAWLKDADREERLRVIGALQMIVDISGDLDEFTDD
;
A
#
# COMPACT_ATOMS: atom_id res chain seq x y z
N MET A 1 7.01 3.80 -23.96
CA MET A 1 8.09 4.18 -23.02
C MET A 1 7.86 3.39 -21.76
N THR A 2 8.80 2.55 -21.33
CA THR A 2 8.71 1.90 -20.01
C THR A 2 8.90 2.98 -18.97
N ARG A 3 7.83 3.33 -18.24
CA ARG A 3 7.93 4.19 -17.07
C ARG A 3 8.74 3.42 -16.04
N GLN A 4 9.97 3.86 -15.78
CA GLN A 4 10.73 3.28 -14.69
C GLN A 4 10.02 3.63 -13.39
N PRO A 5 9.86 2.66 -12.47
CA PRO A 5 9.33 2.93 -11.15
C PRO A 5 10.13 4.03 -10.46
N HIS A 6 9.44 4.97 -9.81
CA HIS A 6 10.13 6.04 -9.08
C HIS A 6 10.96 5.44 -7.94
N ALA A 7 12.27 5.72 -7.89
CA ALA A 7 13.20 5.06 -6.97
C ALA A 7 12.79 5.19 -5.49
N ILE A 8 12.18 6.32 -5.13
CA ILE A 8 11.66 6.55 -3.77
C ILE A 8 10.43 5.66 -3.49
N LEU A 9 9.52 5.51 -4.47
CA LEU A 9 8.36 4.62 -4.32
C LEU A 9 8.81 3.16 -4.19
N GLN A 10 9.83 2.74 -4.94
CA GLN A 10 10.42 1.40 -4.82
C GLN A 10 10.97 1.13 -3.41
N ALA A 11 11.71 2.08 -2.82
CA ALA A 11 12.21 1.94 -1.45
C ALA A 11 11.09 1.81 -0.40
N MET A 12 9.94 2.45 -0.63
CA MET A 12 8.76 2.27 0.25
C MET A 12 8.07 0.94 -0.02
N ALA A 13 8.02 0.53 -1.27
CA ALA A 13 7.42 -0.73 -1.67
C ALA A 13 8.18 -1.94 -1.08
N ASP A 14 9.47 -1.82 -0.79
CA ASP A 14 10.26 -2.86 -0.10
C ASP A 14 9.82 -3.10 1.35
N GLN A 15 9.02 -2.19 1.91
CA GLN A 15 8.51 -2.28 3.28
C GLN A 15 7.08 -2.83 3.36
N ILE A 16 6.43 -3.10 2.23
CA ILE A 16 5.10 -3.72 2.17
C ILE A 16 5.20 -5.17 1.66
N PRO A 17 4.22 -6.04 1.94
CA PRO A 17 4.27 -7.43 1.51
C PRO A 17 4.42 -7.55 -0.01
N GLU A 18 5.31 -8.41 -0.49
CA GLU A 18 5.58 -8.61 -1.92
C GLU A 18 4.29 -8.85 -2.75
N PRO A 19 3.29 -9.63 -2.29
CA PRO A 19 2.09 -9.85 -3.08
C PRO A 19 1.09 -8.68 -3.06
N SER A 20 1.34 -7.61 -2.29
CA SER A 20 0.50 -6.41 -2.23
C SER A 20 0.19 -5.87 -3.62
N ARG A 21 -1.06 -5.45 -3.83
CA ARG A 21 -1.44 -4.83 -5.09
C ARG A 21 -0.69 -3.51 -5.32
N VAL A 22 -0.52 -2.67 -4.30
CA VAL A 22 0.33 -1.45 -4.41
C VAL A 22 1.74 -1.79 -4.87
N ARG A 23 2.37 -2.83 -4.30
CA ARG A 23 3.73 -3.22 -4.71
C ARG A 23 3.78 -3.54 -6.20
N ARG A 24 2.85 -4.37 -6.67
CA ARG A 24 2.75 -4.75 -8.09
C ARG A 24 2.52 -3.55 -9.00
N MET A 25 1.67 -2.60 -8.59
CA MET A 25 1.41 -1.38 -9.37
C MET A 25 2.66 -0.51 -9.48
N ILE A 26 3.43 -0.36 -8.39
CA ILE A 26 4.71 0.35 -8.39
C ILE A 26 5.73 -0.35 -9.29
N ASP A 27 5.85 -1.69 -9.19
CA ASP A 27 6.78 -2.48 -10.02
C ASP A 27 6.42 -2.45 -11.51
N ALA A 28 5.12 -2.40 -11.83
CA ALA A 28 4.62 -2.27 -13.19
C ALA A 28 4.73 -0.84 -13.76
N GLY A 29 5.05 0.15 -12.92
CA GLY A 29 5.12 1.56 -13.32
C GLY A 29 3.77 2.15 -13.68
N GLU A 30 2.72 1.80 -12.93
CA GLU A 30 1.37 2.36 -13.10
C GLU A 30 1.31 3.87 -12.76
N GLU A 31 0.16 4.50 -13.05
CA GLU A 31 -0.06 5.93 -12.80
C GLU A 31 0.01 6.27 -11.30
N LEU A 32 0.60 7.42 -10.97
CA LEU A 32 0.79 7.86 -9.58
C LEU A 32 -0.54 8.02 -8.84
N GLU A 33 -1.56 8.61 -9.48
CA GLU A 33 -2.91 8.72 -8.93
C GLU A 33 -3.49 7.34 -8.56
N ALA A 34 -3.33 6.34 -9.43
CA ALA A 34 -3.82 4.99 -9.19
C ALA A 34 -3.07 4.32 -8.03
N ILE A 35 -1.75 4.48 -7.96
CA ILE A 35 -0.90 3.99 -6.87
C ILE A 35 -1.33 4.64 -5.54
N ALA A 36 -1.53 5.96 -5.52
CA ALA A 36 -1.96 6.71 -4.34
C ALA A 36 -3.33 6.22 -3.85
N LEU A 37 -4.29 6.05 -4.77
CA LEU A 37 -5.62 5.56 -4.45
C LEU A 37 -5.58 4.16 -3.83
N GLN A 38 -4.88 3.23 -4.47
CA GLN A 38 -4.77 1.85 -3.98
C GLN A 38 -4.05 1.80 -2.61
N ALA A 39 -2.97 2.57 -2.42
CA ALA A 39 -2.26 2.65 -1.14
C ALA A 39 -3.14 3.23 -0.04
N GLY A 40 -3.97 4.23 -0.35
CA GLY A 40 -4.97 4.77 0.56
C GLY A 40 -6.00 3.72 1.01
N LEU A 41 -6.46 2.87 0.08
CA LEU A 41 -7.42 1.79 0.38
C LEU A 41 -6.79 0.69 1.24
N GLU A 42 -5.60 0.20 0.89
CA GLU A 42 -4.88 -0.81 1.68
C GLU A 42 -4.59 -0.30 3.10
N LYS A 43 -4.10 0.94 3.21
CA LYS A 43 -3.85 1.61 4.51
C LYS A 43 -5.12 1.68 5.35
N LYS A 44 -6.24 2.12 4.76
CA LYS A 44 -7.52 2.27 5.46
C LYS A 44 -8.01 0.93 6.02
N ASN A 45 -7.92 -0.15 5.24
CA ASN A 45 -8.33 -1.48 5.70
C ASN A 45 -7.41 -2.00 6.81
N LEU A 46 -6.10 -1.79 6.72
CA LEU A 46 -5.16 -2.16 7.80
C LEU A 46 -5.42 -1.38 9.10
N ILE A 47 -5.69 -0.08 9.02
CA ILE A 47 -6.02 0.73 10.20
C ILE A 47 -7.30 0.23 10.88
N ARG A 48 -8.31 -0.17 10.11
CA ARG A 48 -9.56 -0.74 10.64
C ARG A 48 -9.35 -2.11 11.27
N LEU A 49 -8.52 -2.94 10.65
CA LEU A 49 -8.12 -4.23 11.22
C LEU A 49 -7.45 -4.02 12.59
N GLU A 50 -6.58 -3.00 12.70
CA GLU A 50 -5.89 -2.62 13.94
C GLU A 50 -6.78 -1.96 15.00
N SER A 51 -7.87 -1.28 14.61
CA SER A 51 -8.73 -0.57 15.56
C SER A 51 -9.65 -1.49 16.35
N GLY A 52 -9.71 -2.79 16.01
CA GLY A 52 -10.52 -3.77 16.72
C GLY A 52 -12.03 -3.48 16.67
N MET A 53 -12.49 -2.69 15.70
CA MET A 53 -13.92 -2.48 15.46
C MET A 53 -14.57 -3.81 15.03
N GLU A 54 -15.78 -4.08 15.52
CA GLU A 54 -16.46 -5.37 15.42
C GLU A 54 -16.53 -5.92 13.98
N GLU A 55 -16.30 -7.23 13.85
CA GLU A 55 -16.39 -8.00 12.59
C GLU A 55 -15.55 -7.45 11.42
N ASN A 56 -14.25 -7.22 11.64
CA ASN A 56 -13.22 -6.95 10.61
C ASN A 56 -13.07 -8.05 9.51
N SER A 57 -14.06 -8.93 9.36
CA SER A 57 -14.08 -9.97 8.33
C SER A 57 -14.06 -9.38 6.92
N ALA A 58 -14.76 -8.27 6.67
CA ALA A 58 -14.79 -7.62 5.36
C ALA A 58 -13.44 -6.99 5.01
N GLU A 59 -12.85 -6.22 5.93
CA GLU A 59 -11.52 -5.64 5.80
C GLU A 59 -10.44 -6.71 5.62
N GLN A 60 -10.51 -7.79 6.39
CA GLN A 60 -9.58 -8.91 6.29
C GLN A 60 -9.72 -9.60 4.93
N THR A 61 -10.92 -10.00 4.51
CA THR A 61 -11.14 -10.60 3.18
C THR A 61 -10.68 -9.68 2.07
N TRP A 62 -10.94 -8.37 2.18
CA TRP A 62 -10.46 -7.41 1.20
C TRP A 62 -8.93 -7.37 1.15
N LEU A 63 -8.24 -7.34 2.29
CA LEU A 63 -6.77 -7.37 2.33
C LEU A 63 -6.20 -8.68 1.78
N GLU A 64 -6.83 -9.82 2.08
CA GLU A 64 -6.49 -11.13 1.53
C GLU A 64 -6.55 -11.12 0.00
N ASP A 65 -7.63 -10.61 -0.58
CA ASP A 65 -7.82 -10.43 -2.03
C ASP A 65 -6.79 -9.47 -2.67
N HIS A 66 -6.16 -8.62 -1.84
CA HIS A 66 -5.14 -7.64 -2.26
C HIS A 66 -3.71 -8.06 -1.89
N GLY A 67 -3.50 -9.34 -1.58
CA GLY A 67 -2.17 -9.94 -1.45
C GLY A 67 -1.61 -9.98 -0.02
N TYR A 68 -2.44 -9.71 0.98
CA TYR A 68 -2.02 -9.74 2.38
C TYR A 68 -2.26 -11.08 3.07
N GLU A 69 -2.88 -12.07 2.42
CA GLU A 69 -3.35 -13.30 3.08
C GLU A 69 -2.27 -14.06 3.85
N ALA A 70 -1.13 -14.32 3.22
CA ALA A 70 -0.03 -15.03 3.88
C ALA A 70 0.59 -14.17 4.99
N TRP A 71 0.76 -12.87 4.72
CA TRP A 71 1.42 -11.95 5.65
C TRP A 71 0.57 -11.70 6.90
N LEU A 72 -0.76 -11.56 6.79
CA LEU A 72 -1.65 -11.32 7.93
C LEU A 72 -1.64 -12.46 8.96
N LYS A 73 -1.30 -13.69 8.56
CA LYS A 73 -1.25 -14.85 9.45
C LYS A 73 -0.10 -14.76 10.45
N ASP A 74 1.03 -14.19 10.02
CA ASP A 74 2.28 -14.16 10.79
C ASP A 74 2.64 -12.75 11.27
N ALA A 75 2.09 -11.70 10.65
CA ALA A 75 2.43 -10.32 10.94
C ALA A 75 2.01 -9.92 12.36
N ASP A 76 2.96 -9.47 13.15
CA ASP A 76 2.67 -8.88 14.45
C ASP A 76 2.15 -7.43 14.32
N ARG A 77 1.77 -6.84 15.46
CA ARG A 77 1.25 -5.47 15.48
C ARG A 77 2.28 -4.44 15.00
N GLU A 78 3.55 -4.63 15.31
CA GLU A 78 4.61 -3.69 14.92
C GLU A 78 4.81 -3.73 13.40
N GLU A 79 4.84 -4.94 12.82
CA GLU A 79 4.88 -5.16 11.38
C GLU A 79 3.70 -4.49 10.67
N ARG A 80 2.50 -4.63 11.22
CA ARG A 80 1.31 -3.98 10.65
C ARG A 80 1.38 -2.47 10.70
N LEU A 81 1.87 -1.90 11.81
CA LEU A 81 2.11 -0.46 11.94
C LEU A 81 3.19 0.05 10.96
N ARG A 82 4.26 -0.72 10.75
CA ARG A 82 5.31 -0.39 9.76
C ARG A 82 4.73 -0.33 8.34
N VAL A 83 3.93 -1.32 7.95
CA VAL A 83 3.27 -1.35 6.64
C VAL A 83 2.29 -0.19 6.48
N ILE A 84 1.51 0.14 7.50
CA ILE A 84 0.62 1.32 7.50
C ILE A 84 1.44 2.60 7.24
N GLY A 85 2.59 2.74 7.90
CA GLY A 85 3.51 3.86 7.68
C GLY A 85 4.07 3.90 6.25
N ALA A 86 4.49 2.76 5.72
CA ALA A 86 4.96 2.65 4.34
C ALA A 86 3.89 3.05 3.31
N LEU A 87 2.65 2.58 3.50
CA LEU A 87 1.52 2.95 2.64
C LEU A 87 1.17 4.44 2.74
N GLN A 88 1.28 5.05 3.93
CA GLN A 88 1.12 6.50 4.08
C GLN A 88 2.18 7.26 3.27
N MET A 89 3.45 6.87 3.37
CA MET A 89 4.52 7.49 2.60
C MET A 89 4.29 7.33 1.08
N ILE A 90 3.80 6.17 0.62
CA ILE A 90 3.46 5.96 -0.78
C ILE A 90 2.35 6.91 -1.24
N VAL A 91 1.31 7.13 -0.42
CA VAL A 91 0.24 8.11 -0.71
C VAL A 91 0.83 9.51 -0.86
N ASP A 92 1.61 9.95 0.12
CA ASP A 92 2.15 11.31 0.15
C ASP A 92 3.12 11.55 -1.01
N ILE A 93 4.07 10.65 -1.24
CA ILE A 93 5.04 10.74 -2.34
C ILE A 93 4.34 10.71 -3.70
N SER A 94 3.33 9.85 -3.87
CA SER A 94 2.63 9.76 -5.15
C SER A 94 1.84 11.03 -5.45
N GLY A 95 1.22 11.65 -4.44
CA GLY A 95 0.55 12.94 -4.58
C GLY A 95 1.53 14.07 -4.90
N ASP A 96 2.62 14.17 -4.15
CA ASP A 96 3.65 15.19 -4.39
C ASP A 96 4.20 15.10 -5.82
N LEU A 97 4.52 13.87 -6.29
CA LEU A 97 5.07 13.65 -7.63
C LEU A 97 4.07 13.97 -8.76
N ASP A 98 2.78 13.74 -8.53
CA ASP A 98 1.71 14.07 -9.49
C ASP A 98 1.58 15.59 -9.66
N GLU A 99 1.62 16.32 -8.54
CA GLU A 99 1.62 17.79 -8.54
C GLU A 99 2.83 18.39 -9.28
N PHE A 100 3.99 17.74 -9.29
CA PHE A 100 5.18 18.17 -10.05
C PHE A 100 5.14 17.83 -11.54
N THR A 101 4.24 16.96 -11.99
CA THR A 101 4.12 16.56 -13.40
C THR A 101 3.12 17.37 -14.22
N ASP A 102 2.28 18.17 -13.56
CA ASP A 102 1.25 19.02 -14.19
C ASP A 102 1.72 20.48 -14.51
N ASP A 103 3.00 20.80 -14.28
CA ASP A 103 3.68 22.07 -14.65
C ASP A 103 4.57 21.93 -15.91
#